data_AF-A0A6I3HBH6-F1
#
_entry.id   AF-A0A6I3HBH6-F1
#
_cell.length_a   1.000
_cell.length_b   1.000
_cell.length_c   1.000
_cell.angle_alpha   90.00
_cell.angle_beta   90.00
_cell.angle_gamma   90.00
#
_symmetry.space_group_name_H-M   'P 1'
#
loop_
_entity.id
_entity.type
_entity.pdbx_description
1 polymer ?
#
loop_
_entity_poly.entity_id
_entity_poly.type
_entity_poly.pdbx_seq_one_letter_code
_entity_poly.pdbx_strand_id
1 'polypeptide(L)'
;EAAAHVVAGELTRAVRDSSSDAGPISEGDWLGIARDGIISINPDLSEAAAALLARIVNDDHEIVTIIEGEGATPAATRHLEVWVHDNRPGCEVEVHHGGQPLYPYLFGIE
;
A
#
# COMPACT_ATOMS: atom_id res chain seq x y z
N GLU A 1 -1.94 10.28 22.60
CA GLU A 1 -0.62 9.62 22.52
C GLU A 1 -0.65 8.18 21.98
N ALA A 2 -1.79 7.54 21.72
CA ALA A 2 -1.82 6.27 20.97
C ALA A 2 -1.74 6.44 19.44
N ALA A 3 -2.38 7.49 18.89
CA ALA A 3 -2.41 7.77 17.44
C ALA A 3 -1.07 8.30 16.85
N ALA A 4 0.01 8.38 17.63
CA ALA A 4 1.28 8.96 17.20
C ALA A 4 2.20 7.98 16.45
N HIS A 5 1.89 6.67 16.52
CA HIS A 5 2.72 5.62 15.94
C HIS A 5 2.08 4.90 14.75
N VAL A 6 0.87 5.29 14.35
CA VAL A 6 0.22 4.69 13.18
C VAL A 6 0.87 5.22 11.91
N VAL A 7 1.41 4.33 11.09
CA VAL A 7 1.90 4.64 9.74
C VAL A 7 0.78 4.36 8.75
N ALA A 8 0.49 5.34 7.90
CA ALA A 8 -0.53 5.21 6.85
C ALA A 8 0.11 5.14 5.47
N GLY A 9 -0.50 4.34 4.59
CA GLY A 9 -0.17 4.28 3.17
C GLY A 9 -1.42 4.16 2.32
N GLU A 10 -1.35 4.61 1.08
CA GLU A 10 -2.47 4.52 0.12
C GLU A 10 -1.97 4.19 -1.28
N LEU A 11 -2.79 3.49 -2.04
CA LEU A 11 -2.57 3.18 -3.45
C LEU A 11 -3.56 3.96 -4.30
N THR A 12 -3.06 4.64 -5.32
CA THR A 12 -3.89 5.29 -6.33
C THR A 12 -3.31 5.11 -7.73
N ARG A 13 -4.07 5.49 -8.75
CA ARG A 13 -3.67 5.32 -10.15
C ARG A 13 -3.34 6.67 -10.79
N ALA A 14 -2.22 6.73 -11.49
CA ALA A 14 -1.85 7.90 -12.28
C ALA A 14 -2.84 8.10 -13.44
N VAL A 15 -3.35 9.32 -13.58
CA VAL A 15 -4.30 9.69 -14.64
C VAL A 15 -3.66 10.47 -15.80
N ARG A 16 -2.35 10.69 -15.72
CA ARG A 16 -1.51 11.32 -16.75
C ARG A 16 -0.03 11.11 -16.43
N ASP A 17 0.81 11.31 -17.43
CA ASP A 17 2.26 11.36 -17.25
C ASP A 17 2.67 12.51 -16.32
N SER A 18 3.66 12.25 -15.47
CA SER A 18 4.23 13.22 -14.51
C SER A 18 5.62 12.76 -14.03
N SER A 19 6.17 13.43 -13.03
CA SER A 19 7.35 13.00 -12.29
C SER A 19 7.18 13.28 -10.81
N SER A 20 7.80 12.46 -9.97
CA SER A 20 7.95 12.69 -8.53
C SER A 20 9.40 12.44 -8.11
N ASP A 21 9.71 12.67 -6.83
CA ASP A 21 11.02 12.34 -6.27
C ASP A 21 11.33 10.83 -6.31
N ALA A 22 10.29 9.98 -6.43
CA ALA A 22 10.45 8.54 -6.61
C ALA A 22 10.75 8.13 -8.07
N GLY A 23 10.58 9.04 -9.04
CA GLY A 23 10.88 8.77 -10.45
C GLY A 23 9.84 9.29 -11.45
N PRO A 24 9.98 8.94 -12.74
CA PRO A 24 8.98 9.24 -13.76
C PRO A 24 7.69 8.44 -13.49
N ILE A 25 6.56 9.05 -13.79
CA ILE A 25 5.22 8.47 -13.65
C ILE A 25 4.58 8.46 -15.03
N SER A 26 4.09 7.31 -15.48
CA SER A 26 3.30 7.18 -16.71
C SER A 26 1.81 7.14 -16.37
N GLU A 27 0.97 7.61 -17.28
CA GLU A 27 -0.47 7.40 -17.17
C GLU A 27 -0.78 5.91 -17.00
N GLY A 28 -1.59 5.59 -15.99
CA GLY A 28 -2.00 4.24 -15.66
C GLY A 28 -1.14 3.53 -14.61
N ASP A 29 0.04 4.05 -14.26
CA ASP A 29 0.89 3.51 -13.19
C ASP A 29 0.16 3.54 -11.84
N TRP A 30 0.47 2.56 -10.99
CA TRP A 30 0.06 2.54 -9.60
C TRP A 30 1.09 3.24 -8.73
N LEU A 31 0.59 4.12 -7.86
CA LEU A 31 1.36 5.01 -7.02
C LEU A 31 1.11 4.64 -5.57
N GLY A 32 2.18 4.23 -4.87
CA GLY A 32 2.16 4.07 -3.43
C GLY A 32 2.57 5.37 -2.75
N ILE A 33 1.66 5.91 -1.95
CA ILE A 33 1.83 7.19 -1.26
C ILE A 33 1.88 6.93 0.24
N ALA A 34 2.80 7.62 0.92
CA ALA A 34 2.90 7.65 2.37
C ALA A 34 3.02 9.11 2.84
N ARG A 35 3.36 9.31 4.12
CA ARG A 35 3.51 10.65 4.72
C ARG A 35 4.39 11.61 3.92
N ASP A 36 5.48 11.10 3.34
CA ASP A 36 6.47 11.92 2.63
C ASP A 36 6.18 12.05 1.11
N GLY A 37 5.02 11.57 0.64
CA GLY A 37 4.60 11.62 -0.75
C GLY A 37 4.66 10.26 -1.45
N ILE A 38 4.85 10.29 -2.78
CA ILE A 38 4.93 9.08 -3.61
C ILE A 38 6.29 8.40 -3.36
N ILE A 39 6.26 7.15 -2.93
CA ILE A 39 7.46 6.37 -2.60
C ILE A 39 7.53 5.00 -3.31
N SER A 40 6.49 4.66 -4.07
CA SER A 40 6.42 3.48 -4.94
C SER A 40 5.69 3.84 -6.25
N ILE A 41 6.22 3.37 -7.37
CA ILE A 41 5.64 3.53 -8.71
C ILE A 41 5.80 2.20 -9.44
N ASN A 42 4.70 1.60 -9.90
CA ASN A 42 4.74 0.36 -10.68
C ASN A 42 3.51 0.25 -11.60
N PRO A 43 3.64 -0.29 -12.83
CA PRO A 43 2.48 -0.57 -13.68
C PRO A 43 1.54 -1.66 -13.11
N ASP A 44 2.01 -2.51 -12.19
CA ASP A 44 1.21 -3.53 -11.52
C ASP A 44 0.79 -3.10 -10.11
N LEU A 45 -0.47 -3.36 -9.75
CA LEU A 45 -1.07 -2.94 -8.48
C LEU A 45 -0.44 -3.66 -7.29
N SER A 46 -0.26 -4.98 -7.40
CA SER A 46 0.29 -5.82 -6.33
C SER A 46 1.75 -5.47 -6.08
N GLU A 47 2.52 -5.29 -7.14
CA GLU A 47 3.93 -4.89 -7.03
C GLU A 47 4.09 -3.48 -6.47
N ALA A 48 3.25 -2.51 -6.87
CA ALA A 48 3.27 -1.17 -6.29
C ALA A 48 2.96 -1.20 -4.79
N ALA A 49 1.96 -1.99 -4.39
CA ALA A 49 1.54 -2.12 -3.00
C ALA A 49 2.58 -2.87 -2.14
N ALA A 50 3.15 -3.96 -2.63
CA ALA A 50 4.24 -4.66 -1.95
C ALA A 50 5.47 -3.74 -1.77
N ALA A 51 5.84 -2.99 -2.81
CA ALA A 51 6.93 -2.02 -2.74
C ALA A 51 6.63 -0.85 -1.79
N LEU A 52 5.36 -0.44 -1.66
CA LEU A 52 4.96 0.51 -0.62
C LEU A 52 5.16 -0.10 0.77
N LEU A 53 4.56 -1.27 1.05
CA LEU A 53 4.65 -1.96 2.34
C LEU A 53 6.10 -2.24 2.76
N ALA A 54 6.98 -2.58 1.81
CA ALA A 54 8.42 -2.75 2.05
C ALA A 54 9.09 -1.52 2.66
N ARG A 55 8.57 -0.32 2.38
CA ARG A 55 9.12 0.96 2.85
C ARG A 55 8.47 1.45 4.14
N ILE A 56 7.22 1.09 4.40
CA ILE A 56 6.44 1.62 5.53
C ILE A 56 6.24 0.63 6.67
N VAL A 57 6.35 -0.67 6.42
CA VAL A 57 6.34 -1.70 7.47
C VAL A 57 7.78 -1.97 7.92
N ASN A 58 8.03 -2.06 9.23
CA ASN A 58 9.31 -2.41 9.82
C ASN A 58 9.12 -3.55 10.83
N ASP A 59 10.17 -3.97 11.53
CA ASP A 59 10.13 -5.11 12.46
C ASP A 59 9.53 -4.76 13.84
N ASP A 60 9.28 -3.48 14.10
CA ASP A 60 8.63 -3.01 15.33
C ASP A 60 7.09 -2.97 15.20
N HIS A 61 6.55 -3.12 13.97
CA HIS A 61 5.11 -3.15 13.72
C HIS A 61 4.54 -4.55 13.92
N GLU A 62 3.39 -4.61 14.57
CA GLU A 62 2.69 -5.83 14.94
C GLU A 62 1.47 -6.09 14.05
N ILE A 63 0.86 -5.04 13.47
CA ILE A 63 -0.36 -5.18 12.66
C ILE A 63 -0.27 -4.36 11.36
N VAL A 64 -0.66 -4.98 10.25
CA VAL A 64 -0.95 -4.33 8.97
C VAL A 64 -2.43 -4.49 8.66
N THR A 65 -3.18 -3.40 8.76
CA THR A 65 -4.56 -3.31 8.32
C THR A 65 -4.63 -2.94 6.84
N ILE A 66 -5.25 -3.79 6.03
CA ILE A 66 -5.51 -3.59 4.61
C ILE A 66 -6.99 -3.29 4.42
N ILE A 67 -7.30 -2.11 3.87
CA ILE A 67 -8.68 -1.73 3.54
C ILE A 67 -8.82 -1.75 2.02
N GLU A 68 -9.64 -2.68 1.52
CA GLU A 68 -9.91 -2.87 0.10
C GLU A 68 -10.96 -1.87 -0.42
N GLY A 69 -10.61 -1.15 -1.47
CA GLY A 69 -11.52 -0.32 -2.24
C GLY A 69 -11.87 -0.90 -3.60
N GLU A 70 -12.40 -0.03 -4.47
CA GLU A 70 -12.72 -0.37 -5.85
C GLU A 70 -11.42 -0.62 -6.64
N GLY A 71 -11.38 -1.73 -7.37
CA GLY A 71 -10.19 -2.18 -8.11
C GLY A 71 -9.26 -3.11 -7.33
N ALA A 72 -9.45 -3.29 -6.02
CA ALA A 72 -8.85 -4.41 -5.30
C ALA A 72 -9.38 -5.74 -5.86
N THR A 73 -8.51 -6.75 -5.93
CA THR A 73 -8.91 -8.09 -6.36
C THR A 73 -8.48 -9.12 -5.33
N PRO A 74 -9.21 -10.24 -5.17
CA PRO A 74 -8.82 -11.28 -4.21
C PRO A 74 -7.40 -11.82 -4.46
N ALA A 75 -6.97 -11.88 -5.73
CA ALA A 75 -5.62 -12.31 -6.08
C ALA A 75 -4.56 -11.30 -5.62
N ALA A 76 -4.82 -10.00 -5.82
CA ALA A 76 -3.91 -8.94 -5.38
C ALA A 76 -3.83 -8.87 -3.85
N THR A 77 -4.96 -8.95 -3.15
CA THR A 77 -4.98 -8.94 -1.68
C THR A 77 -4.26 -10.14 -1.11
N ARG A 78 -4.49 -11.33 -1.69
CA ARG A 78 -3.79 -12.54 -1.27
C ARG A 78 -2.27 -12.43 -1.49
N HIS A 79 -1.85 -11.80 -2.57
CA HIS A 79 -0.43 -11.53 -2.81
C HIS A 79 0.16 -10.66 -1.69
N LEU A 80 -0.55 -9.61 -1.26
CA LEU A 80 -0.09 -8.74 -0.17
C LEU A 80 -0.04 -9.45 1.18
N GLU A 81 -1.06 -10.26 1.51
CA GLU A 81 -1.04 -11.10 2.72
C GLU A 81 0.19 -12.01 2.76
N VAL A 82 0.48 -12.70 1.66
CA VAL A 82 1.64 -13.59 1.54
C VAL A 82 2.93 -12.79 1.65
N TRP A 83 3.01 -11.64 0.98
CA TRP A 83 4.18 -10.77 1.05
C TRP A 83 4.46 -10.33 2.49
N VAL A 84 3.44 -9.88 3.25
CA VAL A 84 3.63 -9.47 4.64
C VAL A 84 4.04 -10.67 5.49
N HIS A 85 3.37 -11.81 5.37
CA HIS A 85 3.73 -13.02 6.12
C HIS A 85 5.19 -13.44 5.89
N ASP A 86 5.66 -13.42 4.64
CA ASP A 86 7.00 -13.91 4.29
C ASP A 86 8.11 -12.91 4.65
N ASN A 87 7.82 -11.60 4.58
CA ASN A 87 8.83 -10.54 4.82
C ASN A 87 8.77 -9.97 6.24
N ARG A 88 7.63 -10.11 6.93
CA ARG A 88 7.33 -9.53 8.25
C ARG A 88 6.61 -10.58 9.11
N PRO A 89 7.26 -11.70 9.47
CA PRO A 89 6.61 -12.85 10.13
C PRO A 89 6.06 -12.56 11.53
N GLY A 90 6.43 -11.44 12.15
CA GLY A 90 5.88 -10.99 13.43
C GLY A 90 4.64 -10.09 13.29
N CYS A 91 4.22 -9.77 12.07
CA CYS A 91 3.15 -8.84 11.78
C CYS A 91 1.88 -9.58 11.34
N GLU A 92 0.76 -9.32 12.00
CA GLU A 92 -0.55 -9.83 11.65
C GLU A 92 -1.19 -8.99 10.53
N VAL A 93 -1.91 -9.64 9.62
CA VAL A 93 -2.62 -8.95 8.53
C VAL A 93 -4.12 -9.00 8.80
N GLU A 94 -4.74 -7.83 8.90
CA GLU A 94 -6.20 -7.68 8.97
C GLU A 94 -6.72 -7.11 7.66
N VAL A 95 -7.73 -7.75 7.07
CA VAL A 95 -8.32 -7.30 5.80
C VAL A 95 -9.76 -6.85 6.02
N HIS A 96 -10.09 -5.65 5.57
CA HIS A 96 -11.44 -5.10 5.60
C HIS A 96 -11.89 -4.64 4.21
N HIS A 97 -13.18 -4.77 3.94
CA HIS A 97 -13.79 -4.20 2.74
C HIS A 97 -14.27 -2.76 3.03
N GLY A 98 -13.58 -1.77 2.46
CA GLY A 98 -13.93 -0.35 2.61
C GLY A 98 -14.72 0.25 1.45
N GLY A 99 -14.55 -0.28 0.23
CA GLY A 99 -15.31 0.13 -0.95
C GLY A 99 -14.99 1.53 -1.46
N GLN A 100 -13.79 2.04 -1.21
CA GLN A 100 -13.37 3.37 -1.66
C GLN A 100 -13.22 3.41 -3.19
N PRO A 101 -13.86 4.34 -3.92
CA PRO A 101 -13.88 4.34 -5.39
C PRO A 101 -12.54 4.72 -6.04
N LEU A 102 -11.67 5.44 -5.34
CA LEU A 102 -10.43 6.01 -5.90
C LEU A 102 -9.14 5.36 -5.38
N TYR A 103 -9.25 4.52 -4.36
CA TYR A 103 -8.12 3.90 -3.69
C TYR A 103 -8.36 2.40 -3.59
N PRO A 104 -7.74 1.56 -4.44
CA PRO A 104 -7.87 0.12 -4.30
C PRO A 104 -7.39 -0.37 -2.94
N TYR A 105 -6.39 0.29 -2.34
CA TYR A 105 -5.91 -0.06 -1.00
C TYR A 105 -5.61 1.19 -0.16
N LEU A 106 -6.06 1.14 1.10
CA LEU A 106 -5.52 1.94 2.19
C LEU A 106 -4.86 1.00 3.20
N PHE A 107 -3.77 1.46 3.79
CA PHE A 107 -3.00 0.72 4.79
C PHE A 107 -2.93 1.51 6.10
N GLY A 108 -3.21 0.84 7.21
CA GLY A 108 -2.88 1.28 8.56
C GLY A 108 -1.88 0.31 9.16
N ILE A 109 -0.83 0.82 9.80
CA ILE A 109 0.26 0.01 10.33
C ILE A 109 0.53 0.47 11.76
N GLU A 110 0.56 -0.49 12.68
CA GLU A 110 0.74 -0.27 14.12
C GLU A 110 1.85 -1.14 14.67
#